data_AF-A0A2V2YXX0-F1
#
_entry.id   AF-A0A2V2YXX0-F1
#
_cell.length_a   1.000
_cell.length_b   1.000
_cell.length_c   1.000
_cell.angle_alpha   90.00
_cell.angle_beta   90.00
_cell.angle_gamma   90.00
#
_symmetry.space_group_name_H-M   'P 1'
#
loop_
_entity.id
_entity.type
_entity.pdbx_description
1 polymer ?
#
loop_
_entity_poly.entity_id
_entity_poly.type
_entity_poly.pdbx_seq_one_letter_code
_entity_poly.pdbx_strand_id
1 'polypeptide(L)'
;MALEIHSGMGYYHPSTQKFIEVMLQENSPYIGLVPDMGLFCKRFPRVVKECYLHKGANPALVEYMVQAYDNGDRIMFNTKIIPAELEKQFNLSAIDREFIINTGGFEYNDLSLLEQFMPYTRHIHGKFYEMLEDGEEYSIPYQEILDLFVKHGYNGFISSEYEGNRFIHDYAEVKSVEQVGFHQQMLTKYLGN
;
A
#
# COMPACT_ATOMS: atom_id res chain seq x y z
N MET A 1 15.90 -14.07 -10.44
CA MET A 1 15.38 -13.92 -9.07
C MET A 1 15.09 -12.45 -8.84
N ALA A 2 13.89 -12.12 -8.37
CA ALA A 2 13.57 -10.77 -7.97
C ALA A 2 12.91 -10.81 -6.59
N LEU A 3 13.31 -9.91 -5.70
CA LEU A 3 12.75 -9.82 -4.35
C LEU A 3 11.50 -8.93 -4.40
N GLU A 4 10.38 -9.48 -3.97
CA GLU A 4 9.21 -8.67 -3.67
C GLU A 4 9.48 -7.75 -2.49
N ILE A 5 9.17 -6.47 -2.67
CA ILE A 5 9.20 -5.47 -1.61
C ILE A 5 7.81 -4.85 -1.51
N HIS A 6 7.28 -4.81 -0.29
CA HIS A 6 5.92 -4.36 0.01
C HIS A 6 5.89 -3.62 1.34
N SER A 7 4.77 -2.98 1.68
CA SER A 7 4.62 -2.24 2.93
C SER A 7 5.02 -3.09 4.15
N GLY A 8 5.88 -2.55 5.01
CA GLY A 8 6.47 -3.25 6.16
C GLY A 8 7.74 -4.08 5.85
N MET A 9 8.01 -4.38 4.58
CA MET A 9 9.26 -4.97 4.05
C MET A 9 9.80 -4.12 2.88
N GLY A 10 9.55 -2.82 2.91
CA GLY A 10 9.89 -1.87 1.85
C GLY A 10 11.39 -1.59 1.73
N TYR A 11 11.74 -0.55 0.97
CA TYR A 11 13.13 -0.24 0.63
C TYR A 11 14.05 -0.17 1.84
N TYR A 12 13.63 0.47 2.93
CA TYR A 12 14.48 0.69 4.11
C TYR A 12 14.54 -0.48 5.09
N HIS A 13 13.77 -1.56 4.87
CA HIS A 13 13.81 -2.69 5.78
C HIS A 13 15.21 -3.34 5.78
N PRO A 14 15.80 -3.70 6.93
CA PRO A 14 17.19 -4.18 7.00
C PRO A 14 17.49 -5.39 6.11
N SER A 15 16.54 -6.33 5.97
CA SER A 15 16.69 -7.47 5.07
C SER A 15 16.63 -7.07 3.60
N THR A 16 15.78 -6.08 3.27
CA THR A 16 15.67 -5.54 1.91
C THR A 16 16.92 -4.78 1.52
N GLN A 17 17.49 -3.99 2.43
CA GLN A 17 18.77 -3.30 2.24
C GLN A 17 19.92 -4.27 1.96
N LYS A 18 20.04 -5.36 2.74
CA LYS A 18 21.04 -6.41 2.48
C LYS A 18 20.89 -7.04 1.08
N PHE A 19 19.65 -7.26 0.64
CA PHE A 19 19.40 -7.76 -0.72
C PHE A 19 19.79 -6.72 -1.77
N ILE A 20 19.42 -5.45 -1.58
CA ILE A 20 19.78 -4.34 -2.47
C ILE A 20 21.30 -4.21 -2.58
N GLU A 21 22.04 -4.30 -1.47
CA GLU A 21 23.51 -4.28 -1.48
C GLU A 21 24.08 -5.37 -2.39
N VAL A 22 23.63 -6.61 -2.24
CA VAL A 22 24.06 -7.74 -3.11
C VAL A 22 23.63 -7.50 -4.56
N MET A 23 22.40 -7.06 -4.79
CA MET A 23 21.88 -6.76 -6.14
C MET A 23 22.74 -5.72 -6.87
N LEU A 24 23.11 -4.65 -6.17
CA LEU A 24 23.94 -3.57 -6.71
C LEU A 24 25.39 -4.03 -6.93
N GLN A 25 25.95 -4.83 -6.03
CA GLN A 25 27.31 -5.38 -6.15
C GLN A 25 27.44 -6.35 -7.32
N GLU A 26 26.49 -7.27 -7.46
CA GLU A 26 26.50 -8.28 -8.53
C GLU A 26 26.15 -7.67 -9.90
N ASN A 27 25.34 -6.61 -9.91
CA ASN A 27 24.89 -5.90 -11.11
C ASN A 27 24.43 -6.86 -12.23
N SER A 28 23.71 -7.91 -11.84
CA SER A 28 23.32 -9.01 -12.72
C SER A 28 21.98 -8.74 -13.39
N PRO A 29 21.80 -9.06 -14.68
CA PRO A 29 20.50 -8.99 -15.34
C PRO A 29 19.49 -10.01 -14.80
N TYR A 30 19.89 -10.91 -13.90
CA TYR A 30 19.03 -11.93 -13.31
C TYR A 30 18.62 -11.62 -11.87
N ILE A 31 19.06 -10.50 -11.30
CA ILE A 31 18.72 -10.05 -9.94
C ILE A 31 17.98 -8.71 -10.04
N GLY A 32 16.95 -8.52 -9.22
CA GLY A 32 16.17 -7.29 -9.23
C GLY A 32 15.10 -7.26 -8.14
N LEU A 33 14.17 -6.32 -8.28
CA LEU A 33 13.08 -6.10 -7.36
C LEU A 33 11.73 -6.33 -8.04
N VAL A 34 10.73 -6.67 -7.23
CA VAL A 34 9.30 -6.60 -7.56
C VAL A 34 8.65 -5.62 -6.59
N PRO A 35 8.69 -4.31 -6.88
CA PRO A 35 7.99 -3.31 -6.10
C PRO A 35 6.48 -3.49 -6.15
N ASP A 36 5.90 -3.34 -4.97
CA ASP A 36 4.46 -3.30 -4.75
C ASP A 36 3.99 -1.83 -4.67
N MET A 37 2.90 -1.50 -5.37
CA MET A 37 2.32 -0.15 -5.34
C MET A 37 1.81 0.29 -3.96
N GLY A 38 1.54 -0.65 -3.05
CA GLY A 38 1.21 -0.39 -1.65
C GLY A 38 2.31 0.34 -0.88
N LEU A 39 3.55 0.35 -1.37
CA LEU A 39 4.64 1.19 -0.85
C LEU A 39 4.37 2.70 -0.97
N PHE A 40 3.37 3.09 -1.76
CA PHE A 40 3.02 4.48 -2.08
C PHE A 40 1.56 4.80 -1.70
N CYS A 41 1.05 4.19 -0.63
CA CYS A 41 -0.32 4.40 -0.14
C CYS A 41 -0.49 5.82 0.44
N LYS A 42 -0.94 6.78 -0.39
CA LYS A 42 -1.03 8.21 -0.04
C LYS A 42 -2.15 8.54 0.95
N ARG A 43 -3.30 7.88 0.81
CA ARG A 43 -4.44 8.05 1.71
C ARG A 43 -4.74 6.74 2.43
N PHE A 44 -5.14 6.82 3.69
CA PHE A 44 -5.52 5.63 4.45
C PHE A 44 -6.67 4.89 3.75
N PRO A 45 -6.58 3.55 3.55
CA PRO A 45 -7.64 2.82 2.86
C PRO A 45 -8.99 2.89 3.56
N ARG A 46 -9.97 3.46 2.85
CA ARG A 46 -11.36 3.57 3.30
C ARG A 46 -11.95 2.23 3.71
N VAL A 47 -11.74 1.20 2.88
CA VAL A 47 -12.25 -0.15 3.17
C VAL A 47 -11.78 -0.69 4.53
N VAL A 48 -10.58 -0.32 4.96
CA VAL A 48 -10.03 -0.68 6.28
C VAL A 48 -10.73 0.12 7.38
N LYS A 49 -10.87 1.45 7.20
CA LYS A 49 -11.62 2.32 8.11
C LYS A 49 -13.04 1.77 8.34
N GLU A 50 -13.78 1.52 7.27
CA GLU A 50 -15.17 1.05 7.35
C GLU A 50 -15.27 -0.34 7.99
N CYS A 51 -14.34 -1.24 7.69
CA CYS A 51 -14.27 -2.56 8.34
C CYS A 51 -14.18 -2.46 9.87
N TYR A 52 -13.28 -1.61 10.38
CA TYR A 52 -13.10 -1.48 11.82
C TYR A 52 -14.25 -0.75 12.51
N LEU A 53 -14.88 0.23 11.83
CA LEU A 53 -16.12 0.84 12.32
C LEU A 53 -17.25 -0.20 12.44
N HIS A 54 -17.43 -1.07 11.45
CA HIS A 54 -18.40 -2.17 11.52
C HIS A 54 -18.09 -3.19 12.63
N LYS A 55 -16.80 -3.43 12.93
CA LYS A 55 -16.36 -4.27 14.05
C LYS A 55 -16.55 -3.61 15.42
N GLY A 56 -16.97 -2.35 15.47
CA GLY A 56 -17.22 -1.63 16.72
C GLY A 56 -16.02 -0.89 17.28
N ALA A 57 -15.03 -0.55 16.44
CA ALA A 57 -13.96 0.37 16.83
C ALA A 57 -14.54 1.74 17.23
N ASN A 58 -13.87 2.43 18.15
CA ASN A 58 -14.24 3.77 18.57
C ASN A 58 -14.12 4.75 17.39
N PRO A 59 -15.21 5.39 16.93
CA PRO A 59 -15.16 6.27 15.76
C PRO A 59 -14.21 7.46 15.92
N ALA A 60 -14.05 7.98 17.14
CA ALA A 60 -13.14 9.10 17.39
C ALA A 60 -11.67 8.69 17.29
N LEU A 61 -11.33 7.47 17.70
CA LEU A 61 -9.99 6.90 17.52
C LEU A 61 -9.71 6.65 16.02
N VAL A 62 -10.67 6.04 15.33
CA VAL A 62 -10.53 5.74 13.89
C VAL A 62 -10.28 7.01 13.11
N GLU A 63 -11.08 8.05 13.33
CA GLU A 63 -10.91 9.33 12.66
C GLU A 63 -9.58 10.00 13.02
N TYR A 64 -9.18 9.97 14.30
CA TYR A 64 -7.89 10.50 14.74
C TYR A 64 -6.71 9.83 14.01
N MET A 65 -6.70 8.50 13.93
CA MET A 65 -5.62 7.76 13.25
C MET A 65 -5.64 8.03 11.74
N VAL A 66 -6.80 8.00 11.09
CA VAL A 66 -6.90 8.29 9.65
C VAL A 66 -6.38 9.69 9.32
N GLN A 67 -6.76 10.70 10.11
CA GLN A 67 -6.27 12.07 9.94
C GLN A 67 -4.76 12.17 10.19
N ALA A 68 -4.22 11.48 11.20
CA ALA A 68 -2.79 11.44 11.45
C ALA A 68 -2.03 10.85 10.23
N TYR A 69 -2.52 9.74 9.69
CA TYR A 69 -1.94 9.11 8.50
C TYR A 69 -1.96 10.03 7.28
N ASP A 70 -3.11 10.63 6.98
CA ASP A 70 -3.31 11.47 5.80
C ASP A 70 -2.54 12.80 5.89
N ASN A 71 -2.31 13.30 7.11
CA ASN A 71 -1.48 14.50 7.37
C ASN A 71 0.02 14.19 7.46
N GLY A 72 0.44 12.93 7.30
CA GLY A 72 1.85 12.54 7.26
C GLY A 72 2.47 12.17 8.61
N ASP A 73 1.70 12.14 9.71
CA ASP A 73 2.15 11.57 10.98
C ASP A 73 2.10 10.03 10.93
N ARG A 74 2.98 9.46 10.10
CA ARG A 74 2.99 8.04 9.77
C ARG A 74 3.93 7.22 10.65
N ILE A 75 4.68 7.87 11.55
CA ILE A 75 5.65 7.22 12.45
C ILE A 75 4.94 6.23 13.39
N MET A 76 3.76 6.63 13.88
CA MET A 76 2.94 5.80 14.78
C MET A 76 2.53 4.47 14.12
N PHE A 77 2.37 4.46 12.81
CA PHE A 77 1.94 3.32 12.02
C PHE A 77 3.09 2.30 11.89
N ASN A 78 4.33 2.75 11.63
CA ASN A 78 5.45 1.85 11.33
C ASN A 78 5.97 1.02 12.53
N THR A 79 5.53 1.29 13.76
CA THR A 79 6.09 0.62 14.95
C THR A 79 5.28 -0.58 15.43
N LYS A 80 4.00 -0.69 15.05
CA LYS A 80 3.03 -1.63 15.67
C LYS A 80 2.95 -1.54 17.21
N ILE A 81 3.51 -0.49 17.80
CA ILE A 81 3.49 -0.22 19.23
C ILE A 81 2.34 0.75 19.49
N ILE A 82 1.51 0.44 20.47
CA ILE A 82 0.41 1.31 20.89
C ILE A 82 0.97 2.32 21.91
N PRO A 83 0.98 3.64 21.60
CA PRO A 83 1.41 4.65 22.56
C PRO A 83 0.54 4.64 23.81
N ALA A 84 1.16 4.80 24.98
CA ALA A 84 0.45 4.81 26.26
C ALA A 84 -0.56 5.96 26.37
N GLU A 85 -0.34 7.03 25.61
CA GLU A 85 -1.21 8.20 25.51
C GLU A 85 -2.54 7.83 24.83
N LEU A 86 -2.53 7.02 23.77
CA LEU A 86 -3.75 6.57 23.09
C LEU A 86 -4.59 5.67 24.00
N GLU A 87 -3.93 4.78 24.74
CA GLU A 87 -4.58 3.93 25.74
C GLU A 87 -5.34 4.77 26.79
N LYS A 88 -4.68 5.80 27.34
CA LYS A 88 -5.28 6.71 28.32
C LYS A 88 -6.39 7.59 27.73
N GLN A 89 -6.20 8.07 26.50
CA GLN A 89 -7.11 9.02 25.86
C GLN A 89 -8.42 8.35 25.42
N PHE A 90 -8.33 7.15 24.85
CA PHE A 90 -9.48 6.50 24.21
C PHE A 90 -10.04 5.31 25.00
N ASN A 91 -9.38 4.87 26.08
CA ASN A 91 -9.73 3.67 26.84
C ASN A 91 -9.98 2.48 25.91
N LEU A 92 -8.90 2.07 25.22
CA LEU A 92 -8.97 1.22 24.03
C LEU A 92 -9.69 -0.10 24.31
N SER A 93 -10.55 -0.52 23.40
CA SER A 93 -11.10 -1.88 23.32
C SER A 93 -10.15 -2.84 22.60
N ALA A 94 -10.48 -4.14 22.57
CA ALA A 94 -9.70 -5.11 21.80
C ALA A 94 -9.67 -4.76 20.30
N ILE A 95 -10.80 -4.34 19.74
CA ILE A 95 -10.93 -3.95 18.33
C ILE A 95 -10.14 -2.68 18.04
N ASP A 96 -10.11 -1.71 18.96
CA ASP A 96 -9.30 -0.50 18.81
C ASP A 96 -7.80 -0.82 18.72
N ARG A 97 -7.32 -1.76 19.55
CA ARG A 97 -5.91 -2.19 19.51
C ARG A 97 -5.60 -2.95 18.22
N GLU A 98 -6.51 -3.79 17.77
CA GLU A 98 -6.38 -4.49 16.49
C GLU A 98 -6.31 -3.50 15.33
N PHE A 99 -7.17 -2.47 15.32
CA PHE A 99 -7.14 -1.40 14.34
C PHE A 99 -5.78 -0.70 14.32
N ILE A 100 -5.30 -0.22 15.48
CA ILE A 100 -4.00 0.46 15.60
C ILE A 100 -2.87 -0.42 15.05
N ILE A 101 -2.82 -1.71 15.41
CA ILE A 101 -1.78 -2.62 14.94
C ILE A 101 -1.85 -2.82 13.42
N ASN A 102 -3.05 -3.00 12.86
CA ASN A 102 -3.23 -3.20 11.42
C ASN A 102 -2.91 -1.94 10.61
N THR A 103 -3.09 -0.75 11.19
CA THR A 103 -2.69 0.48 10.52
C THR A 103 -1.19 0.54 10.21
N GLY A 104 -0.36 -0.22 10.94
CA GLY A 104 1.07 -0.35 10.65
C GLY A 104 1.45 -1.18 9.44
N GLY A 105 0.46 -1.69 8.69
CA GLY A 105 0.66 -2.35 7.41
C GLY A 105 0.71 -1.39 6.21
N PHE A 106 0.51 -0.08 6.39
CA PHE A 106 0.43 0.89 5.30
C PHE A 106 1.63 1.83 5.29
N GLU A 107 2.15 2.13 4.09
CA GLU A 107 3.37 2.90 3.90
C GLU A 107 3.18 3.91 2.75
N TYR A 108 3.73 5.10 2.92
CA TYR A 108 3.80 6.10 1.85
C TYR A 108 5.23 6.60 1.72
N ASN A 109 5.93 6.02 0.77
CA ASN A 109 7.25 6.46 0.37
C ASN A 109 7.17 7.59 -0.66
N ASP A 110 8.24 8.36 -0.74
CA ASP A 110 8.45 9.29 -1.84
C ASP A 110 8.68 8.50 -3.15
N LEU A 111 8.06 8.94 -4.25
CA LEU A 111 8.16 8.28 -5.55
C LEU A 111 9.59 8.29 -6.12
N SER A 112 10.48 9.16 -5.62
CA SER A 112 11.91 9.14 -5.98
C SER A 112 12.60 7.83 -5.62
N LEU A 113 12.10 7.08 -4.62
CA LEU A 113 12.61 5.72 -4.36
C LEU A 113 12.30 4.77 -5.52
N LEU A 114 11.09 4.85 -6.07
CA LEU A 114 10.73 4.06 -7.24
C LEU A 114 11.61 4.44 -8.43
N GLU A 115 11.80 5.74 -8.67
CA GLU A 115 12.67 6.28 -9.72
C GLU A 115 14.11 5.74 -9.60
N GLN A 116 14.68 5.78 -8.39
CA GLN A 116 16.03 5.29 -8.10
C GLN A 116 16.21 3.82 -8.48
N PHE A 117 15.21 2.97 -8.23
CA PHE A 117 15.29 1.53 -8.43
C PHE A 117 14.63 1.02 -9.72
N MET A 118 14.15 1.91 -10.59
CA MET A 118 13.56 1.53 -11.88
C MET A 118 14.44 0.60 -12.74
N PRO A 119 15.76 0.84 -12.89
CA PRO A 119 16.62 -0.05 -13.67
C PRO A 119 16.69 -1.49 -13.16
N TYR A 120 16.36 -1.72 -11.89
CA TYR A 120 16.40 -3.02 -11.22
C TYR A 120 15.02 -3.68 -11.10
N THR A 121 13.97 -3.00 -11.53
CA THR A 121 12.59 -3.45 -11.38
C THR A 121 12.23 -4.43 -12.48
N ARG A 122 11.88 -5.66 -12.10
CA ARG A 122 11.61 -6.77 -13.04
C ARG A 122 10.13 -6.99 -13.30
N HIS A 123 9.32 -6.66 -12.31
CA HIS A 123 7.87 -6.83 -12.31
C HIS A 123 7.26 -5.85 -11.32
N ILE A 124 5.97 -5.55 -11.45
CA ILE A 124 5.25 -4.71 -10.49
C ILE A 124 4.04 -5.48 -9.95
N HIS A 125 3.86 -5.46 -8.64
CA HIS A 125 2.58 -5.78 -8.02
C HIS A 125 1.74 -4.49 -7.95
N GLY A 126 0.72 -4.40 -8.78
CA GLY A 126 -0.26 -3.32 -8.77
C GLY A 126 -1.26 -3.56 -7.65
N LYS A 127 -0.80 -3.44 -6.39
CA LYS A 127 -1.67 -3.54 -5.22
C LYS A 127 -2.67 -2.41 -5.18
N PHE A 128 -3.92 -2.75 -4.93
CA PHE A 128 -5.00 -1.79 -4.70
C PHE A 128 -5.97 -2.27 -3.62
N TYR A 129 -6.69 -1.31 -3.01
CA TYR A 129 -7.62 -1.58 -1.93
C TYR A 129 -9.08 -1.37 -2.31
N GLU A 130 -9.38 -0.33 -3.09
CA GLU A 130 -10.76 -0.01 -3.47
C GLU A 130 -10.77 0.74 -4.80
N MET A 131 -11.32 0.11 -5.84
CA MET A 131 -11.73 0.80 -7.07
C MET A 131 -13.09 1.45 -6.84
N LEU A 132 -13.15 2.75 -7.10
CA LEU A 132 -14.34 3.59 -6.96
C LEU A 132 -15.19 3.57 -8.24
N GLU A 133 -16.41 4.13 -8.14
CA GLU A 133 -17.35 4.22 -9.26
C GLU A 133 -16.85 5.08 -10.43
N ASP A 134 -15.95 6.03 -10.17
CA ASP A 134 -15.31 6.87 -11.19
C ASP A 134 -14.14 6.15 -11.90
N GLY A 135 -13.86 4.89 -11.52
CA GLY A 135 -12.81 4.07 -12.08
C GLY A 135 -11.42 4.35 -11.51
N GLU A 136 -11.33 5.10 -10.42
CA GLU A 136 -10.05 5.40 -9.75
C GLU A 136 -9.82 4.53 -8.51
N GLU A 137 -8.55 4.30 -8.19
CA GLU A 137 -8.14 3.74 -6.91
C GLU A 137 -8.05 4.87 -5.86
N TYR A 138 -8.61 4.65 -4.67
CA TYR A 138 -8.77 5.72 -3.69
C TYR A 138 -7.47 6.15 -2.97
N SER A 139 -6.61 5.19 -2.65
CA SER A 139 -5.54 5.29 -1.66
C SER A 139 -4.15 5.53 -2.23
N ILE A 140 -3.86 4.94 -3.39
CA ILE A 140 -2.58 4.89 -4.06
C ILE A 140 -2.66 5.80 -5.29
N PRO A 141 -1.70 6.71 -5.49
CA PRO A 141 -1.74 7.67 -6.57
C PRO A 141 -1.29 7.02 -7.89
N TYR A 142 -2.14 6.15 -8.46
CA TYR A 142 -1.82 5.35 -9.64
C TYR A 142 -1.34 6.19 -10.83
N GLN A 143 -1.99 7.32 -11.11
CA GLN A 143 -1.56 8.19 -12.21
C GLN A 143 -0.11 8.67 -12.03
N GLU A 144 0.25 9.16 -10.83
CA GLU A 144 1.61 9.64 -10.53
C GLU A 144 2.66 8.52 -10.70
N ILE A 145 2.32 7.29 -10.29
CA ILE A 145 3.19 6.11 -10.40
C ILE A 145 3.36 5.68 -11.87
N LEU A 146 2.27 5.61 -12.63
CA LEU A 146 2.29 5.18 -14.03
C LEU A 146 3.01 6.22 -14.92
N ASP A 147 2.84 7.51 -14.66
CA ASP A 147 3.58 8.57 -15.33
C ASP A 147 5.09 8.40 -15.15
N LEU A 148 5.53 7.96 -13.95
CA LEU A 148 6.92 7.64 -13.69
C LEU A 148 7.39 6.41 -14.49
N PHE A 149 6.58 5.35 -14.57
CA PHE A 149 6.89 4.19 -15.40
C PHE A 149 7.07 4.55 -16.87
N VAL A 150 6.19 5.38 -17.42
CA VAL A 150 6.29 5.88 -18.81
C VAL A 150 7.54 6.73 -18.98
N LYS A 151 7.78 7.70 -18.07
CA LYS A 151 8.96 8.58 -18.09
C LYS A 151 10.27 7.80 -18.09
N HIS A 152 10.34 6.68 -17.36
CA HIS A 152 11.54 5.86 -17.23
C HIS A 152 11.59 4.67 -18.22
N GLY A 153 10.62 4.57 -19.13
CA GLY A 153 10.60 3.54 -20.17
C GLY A 153 10.41 2.11 -19.62
N TYR A 154 9.71 1.95 -18.50
CA TYR A 154 9.36 0.63 -18.00
C TYR A 154 8.46 -0.09 -19.00
N ASN A 155 8.89 -1.27 -19.45
CA ASN A 155 8.20 -2.07 -20.47
C ASN A 155 7.91 -3.50 -19.98
N GLY A 156 7.72 -3.65 -18.67
CA GLY A 156 7.39 -4.92 -18.03
C GLY A 156 5.88 -5.09 -17.81
N PHE A 157 5.50 -5.94 -16.86
CA PHE A 157 4.12 -6.26 -16.54
C PHE A 157 3.72 -5.76 -15.15
N ILE A 158 2.44 -5.40 -15.02
CA ILE A 158 1.80 -5.04 -13.75
C ILE A 158 0.78 -6.13 -13.43
N SER A 159 0.98 -6.88 -12.35
CA SER A 159 -0.01 -7.84 -11.86
C SER A 159 -0.99 -7.14 -10.92
N SER A 160 -2.29 -7.19 -11.24
CA SER A 160 -3.32 -6.69 -10.31
C SER A 160 -3.30 -7.52 -9.02
N GLU A 161 -3.16 -6.86 -7.88
CA GLU A 161 -3.15 -7.50 -6.57
C GLU A 161 -4.21 -6.85 -5.68
N TYR A 162 -5.38 -7.49 -5.61
CA TYR A 162 -6.50 -6.96 -4.83
C TYR A 162 -6.37 -7.35 -3.36
N GLU A 163 -6.11 -6.37 -2.49
CA GLU A 163 -5.92 -6.59 -1.05
C GLU A 163 -7.09 -6.08 -0.19
N GLY A 164 -8.02 -5.32 -0.79
CA GLY A 164 -9.21 -4.81 -0.10
C GLY A 164 -10.22 -5.88 0.32
N ASN A 165 -10.23 -7.04 -0.35
CA ASN A 165 -11.12 -8.16 -0.02
C ASN A 165 -11.07 -8.60 1.44
N ARG A 166 -9.89 -8.49 2.07
CA ARG A 166 -9.64 -8.81 3.48
C ARG A 166 -10.44 -7.95 4.46
N PHE A 167 -11.02 -6.85 4.00
CA PHE A 167 -11.72 -5.89 4.85
C PHE A 167 -13.21 -5.80 4.53
N ILE A 168 -13.77 -6.67 3.69
CA ILE A 168 -15.18 -6.62 3.28
C ILE A 168 -15.96 -7.86 3.69
N HIS A 169 -15.30 -9.03 3.72
CA HIS A 169 -15.93 -10.34 3.86
C HIS A 169 -16.86 -10.52 5.07
N ASP A 170 -16.63 -9.77 6.15
CA ASP A 170 -17.42 -9.85 7.38
C ASP A 170 -18.82 -9.20 7.25
N TYR A 171 -19.00 -8.25 6.31
CA TYR A 171 -20.24 -7.46 6.22
C TYR A 171 -20.81 -7.26 4.81
N ALA A 172 -20.07 -7.62 3.75
CA ALA A 172 -20.58 -7.57 2.38
C ALA A 172 -19.99 -8.65 1.48
N GLU A 173 -20.63 -8.89 0.34
CA GLU A 173 -20.09 -9.75 -0.71
C GLU A 173 -18.84 -9.13 -1.34
N VAL A 174 -17.78 -9.93 -1.47
CA VAL A 174 -16.53 -9.50 -2.09
C VAL A 174 -16.60 -9.70 -3.61
N LYS A 175 -16.66 -8.58 -4.34
CA LYS A 175 -16.69 -8.54 -5.81
C LYS A 175 -15.29 -8.48 -6.43
N SER A 176 -14.48 -9.51 -6.18
CA SER A 176 -13.05 -9.51 -6.57
C SER A 176 -12.84 -9.42 -8.08
N VAL A 177 -13.68 -10.09 -8.88
CA VAL A 177 -13.52 -10.10 -10.35
C VAL A 177 -13.79 -8.71 -10.93
N GLU A 178 -14.83 -8.04 -10.45
CA GLU A 178 -15.18 -6.68 -10.86
C GLU A 178 -14.11 -5.69 -10.44
N GLN A 179 -13.62 -5.77 -9.20
CA GLN A 179 -12.54 -4.92 -8.68
C GLN A 179 -11.26 -5.05 -9.53
N VAL A 180 -10.84 -6.28 -9.88
CA VAL A 180 -9.72 -6.50 -10.79
C VAL A 180 -10.01 -5.97 -12.20
N GLY A 181 -11.23 -6.14 -12.70
CA GLY A 181 -11.65 -5.59 -14.00
C GLY A 181 -11.55 -4.06 -14.05
N PHE A 182 -12.05 -3.37 -13.02
CA PHE A 182 -11.96 -1.90 -12.92
C PHE A 182 -10.52 -1.43 -12.79
N HIS A 183 -9.69 -2.12 -12.00
CA HIS A 183 -8.27 -1.81 -11.90
C HIS A 183 -7.56 -1.94 -13.26
N GLN A 184 -7.84 -2.99 -14.04
CA GLN A 184 -7.29 -3.14 -15.39
C GLN A 184 -7.78 -2.04 -16.35
N GLN A 185 -9.05 -1.63 -16.26
CA GLN A 185 -9.58 -0.52 -17.05
C GLN A 185 -8.89 0.81 -16.71
N MET A 186 -8.62 1.08 -15.42
CA MET A 186 -7.84 2.23 -14.98
C MET A 186 -6.42 2.22 -15.56
N LEU A 187 -5.74 1.07 -15.52
CA LEU A 187 -4.42 0.91 -16.13
C LEU A 187 -4.46 1.21 -17.64
N THR A 188 -5.44 0.66 -18.37
CA THR A 188 -5.65 0.93 -19.80
C THR A 188 -5.88 2.42 -20.07
N LYS A 189 -6.75 3.06 -19.29
CA LYS A 189 -7.06 4.50 -19.38
C LYS A 189 -5.80 5.36 -19.27
N TYR A 190 -4.93 5.07 -18.30
CA TYR A 190 -3.72 5.86 -18.05
C TYR A 190 -2.58 5.56 -19.02
N LEU A 191 -2.44 4.31 -19.47
CA LEU A 191 -1.36 3.92 -20.38
C LEU A 191 -1.70 4.16 -21.86
N GLY A 192 -2.97 4.49 -22.18
CA GLY A 192 -3.39 4.85 -23.53
C GLY A 192 -3.43 3.67 -24.52
N ASN A 193 -3.69 2.46 -24.01
CA ASN A 193 -3.81 1.24 -24.81
C ASN A 193 -5.25 0.96 -25.27
#